data_AF-A0A4V1CUK4-F1
#
_entry.id   AF-A0A4V1CUK4-F1
#
_cell.length_a   1.000
_cell.length_b   1.000
_cell.length_c   1.000
_cell.angle_alpha   90.00
_cell.angle_beta   90.00
_cell.angle_gamma   90.00
#
_symmetry.space_group_name_H-M   'P 1'
#
loop_
_entity.id
_entity.type
_entity.pdbx_description
1 polymer ?
#
loop_
_entity_poly.entity_id
_entity_poly.type
_entity_poly.pdbx_seq_one_letter_code
_entity_poly.pdbx_strand_id
1 'polypeptide(L)'
;MHITNLGLHQVSFQSGDSYKGAEETGKHKGVSVISYQRVKNGERNKGIEALNRLYLQNQTSLTGKSLLFARDKAEVFCEAIKLAGGDTSKIKAMMERLDTYKLGEVNKRHINELNKVISEEIRAQLGIKNKKELQTKIKQIFTDYLNNKNWGPVNKNISHHGKNYSFQLTPASHMKIGNKNIFVKEYNGKGICCASTRERDHIANMWLSKVVDDEGKEIFSGIRHGVISAYGLKKNSSERAVAARNKAEELVSAALYSRPELLSQALSGKTVDLKIVSTSLLTPTSLTGGEESMLKDQVSALKGLNSKRGGPTKLLIRNSDGLLKEVSVNLKVVTFNFGVNELALKMGLGWRNVDKLNDESICSLLGDNFLKNGVIGGWAAEAIEKNPPCKNDVIYLANQIKEIVNNKLQKNDNGEPYKLSQRVTLLAYTIGAVPCWNCKSGKDRTGMQDAEIKREIIRKHETGQFSQLNSKLSSEEKRLFSTILMNSGNMEIQEMNTGVPGNKVMKKLPLSSLELSYSERIGDPKIWNMVKGYSSFV
;
A
#
# COMPACT_ATOMS: atom_id res chain seq x y z
N MET A 1 -26.02 -28.25 0.43
CA MET A 1 -25.46 -28.61 -0.88
C MET A 1 -24.04 -28.05 -0.92
N HIS A 2 -23.04 -28.92 -0.82
CA HIS A 2 -21.62 -28.56 -0.73
C HIS A 2 -21.14 -27.94 -2.05
N ILE A 3 -20.56 -26.73 -1.98
CA ILE A 3 -19.80 -26.15 -3.09
C ILE A 3 -18.32 -26.33 -2.73
N THR A 4 -17.69 -27.29 -3.38
CA THR A 4 -16.26 -27.59 -3.29
C THR A 4 -15.42 -26.53 -4.00
N ASN A 5 -14.37 -26.09 -3.31
CA ASN A 5 -13.26 -25.29 -3.84
C ASN A 5 -12.72 -25.87 -5.14
N LEU A 6 -12.70 -25.08 -6.22
CA LEU A 6 -11.91 -25.38 -7.41
C LEU A 6 -10.45 -25.03 -7.13
N GLY A 7 -9.68 -26.08 -6.83
CA GLY A 7 -8.25 -26.04 -6.62
C GLY A 7 -7.46 -25.72 -7.89
N LEU A 8 -6.28 -25.17 -7.64
CA LEU A 8 -5.19 -24.94 -8.59
C LEU A 8 -4.84 -26.24 -9.34
N HIS A 9 -5.09 -26.30 -10.64
CA HIS A 9 -4.43 -27.29 -11.49
C HIS A 9 -3.03 -26.78 -11.86
N GLN A 10 -2.01 -27.36 -11.23
CA GLN A 10 -0.66 -27.44 -11.79
C GLN A 10 -0.75 -28.19 -13.12
N VAL A 11 -0.37 -27.53 -14.22
CA VAL A 11 -0.08 -28.22 -15.49
C VAL A 11 1.42 -28.47 -15.52
N SER A 12 1.81 -29.72 -15.26
CA SER A 12 3.15 -30.23 -15.52
C SER A 12 3.27 -30.59 -17.01
N PHE A 13 4.25 -30.02 -17.71
CA PHE A 13 4.64 -30.52 -19.03
C PHE A 13 5.79 -31.51 -18.86
N GLN A 14 5.54 -32.78 -19.18
CA GLN A 14 6.59 -33.78 -19.35
C GLN A 14 7.39 -33.47 -20.62
N SER A 15 8.71 -33.53 -20.48
CA SER A 15 9.68 -33.42 -21.56
C SER A 15 9.85 -34.76 -22.29
N GLY A 16 9.78 -34.75 -23.62
CA GLY A 16 10.24 -35.84 -24.48
C GLY A 16 9.13 -36.39 -25.37
N ASP A 17 9.10 -35.98 -26.65
CA ASP A 17 9.52 -36.85 -27.75
C ASP A 17 9.19 -36.22 -29.10
N SER A 18 10.13 -36.45 -30.03
CA SER A 18 10.14 -36.00 -31.42
C SER A 18 8.99 -36.58 -32.23
N TYR A 19 8.23 -35.73 -32.94
CA TYR A 19 7.40 -36.16 -34.07
C TYR A 19 7.61 -35.26 -35.28
N LYS A 20 8.06 -35.88 -36.38
CA LYS A 20 8.11 -35.35 -37.74
C LYS A 20 6.72 -35.49 -38.38
N GLY A 21 6.30 -34.44 -39.08
CA GLY A 21 5.48 -34.46 -40.30
C GLY A 21 4.02 -34.93 -40.22
N ALA A 22 3.08 -34.04 -40.52
CA ALA A 22 1.92 -34.30 -41.39
C ALA A 22 1.19 -32.98 -41.71
N GLU A 23 0.59 -32.96 -42.89
CA GLU A 23 0.19 -31.84 -43.72
C GLU A 23 -0.98 -30.99 -43.22
N GLU A 24 -1.01 -29.75 -43.71
CA GLU A 24 -2.07 -28.77 -43.56
C GLU A 24 -3.36 -29.19 -44.27
N THR A 25 -4.46 -29.35 -43.53
CA THR A 25 -5.79 -28.91 -43.98
C THR A 25 -6.68 -28.63 -42.75
N GLY A 26 -7.27 -27.43 -42.67
CA GLY A 26 -8.35 -27.16 -41.72
C GLY A 26 -8.34 -25.76 -41.09
N LYS A 27 -9.28 -24.91 -41.53
CA LYS A 27 -9.55 -23.58 -40.99
C LYS A 27 -9.92 -23.62 -39.50
N HIS A 28 -8.97 -23.33 -38.61
CA HIS A 28 -9.24 -22.82 -37.27
C HIS A 28 -8.61 -21.43 -37.11
N LYS A 29 -9.45 -20.39 -36.94
CA LYS A 29 -8.98 -19.06 -36.52
C LYS A 29 -8.61 -19.12 -35.03
N GLY A 30 -7.39 -19.60 -34.78
CA GLY A 30 -6.79 -19.71 -33.46
C GLY A 30 -6.36 -18.36 -32.89
N VAL A 31 -6.37 -18.30 -31.56
CA VAL A 31 -5.73 -17.27 -30.72
C VAL A 31 -4.29 -17.07 -31.21
N SER A 32 -3.89 -15.82 -31.49
CA SER A 32 -2.51 -15.49 -31.86
C SER A 32 -1.59 -15.72 -30.65
N VAL A 33 -1.06 -16.94 -30.51
CA VAL A 33 0.11 -17.18 -29.68
C VAL A 33 1.28 -16.55 -30.42
N ILE A 34 1.77 -15.42 -29.93
CA ILE A 34 2.96 -14.78 -30.47
C ILE A 34 4.14 -15.72 -30.20
N SER A 35 4.68 -16.33 -31.25
CA SER A 35 5.93 -17.09 -31.17
C SER A 35 7.10 -16.11 -31.07
N TYR A 36 7.97 -16.34 -30.09
CA TYR A 36 9.28 -15.66 -30.02
C TYR A 36 10.38 -16.69 -30.21
N GLN A 37 11.41 -16.30 -30.98
CA GLN A 37 12.59 -17.09 -31.27
C GLN A 37 13.27 -17.58 -29.97
N ARG A 38 13.68 -18.86 -29.95
CA ARG A 38 14.58 -19.41 -28.93
C ARG A 38 15.90 -18.64 -28.94
N VAL A 39 16.23 -17.98 -27.83
CA VAL A 39 17.52 -17.30 -27.64
C VAL A 39 18.43 -18.15 -26.75
N LYS A 40 19.72 -18.25 -27.10
CA LYS A 40 20.74 -19.08 -26.42
C LYS A 40 20.95 -18.67 -24.95
N ASN A 41 21.31 -19.66 -24.14
CA ASN A 41 21.43 -19.60 -22.67
C ASN A 41 22.54 -18.68 -22.16
N GLY A 42 22.17 -17.72 -21.31
CA GLY A 42 23.03 -16.91 -20.44
C GLY A 42 22.21 -16.35 -19.26
N GLU A 43 22.84 -15.96 -18.14
CA GLU A 43 22.12 -15.51 -16.93
C GLU A 43 21.25 -14.28 -17.16
N ARG A 44 21.71 -13.34 -18.00
CA ARG A 44 20.92 -12.17 -18.45
C ARG A 44 19.62 -12.56 -19.16
N ASN A 45 19.60 -13.69 -19.86
CA ASN A 45 18.42 -14.19 -20.56
C ASN A 45 17.44 -14.88 -19.60
N LYS A 46 17.93 -15.56 -18.55
CA LYS A 46 17.08 -16.18 -17.51
C LYS A 46 16.24 -15.14 -16.75
N GLY A 47 16.81 -13.99 -16.42
CA GLY A 47 16.09 -12.92 -15.73
C GLY A 47 14.97 -12.29 -16.57
N ILE A 48 15.20 -12.14 -17.88
CA ILE A 48 14.19 -11.63 -18.83
C ILE A 48 13.05 -12.63 -19.00
N GLU A 49 13.37 -13.92 -19.16
CA GLU A 49 12.36 -14.98 -19.25
C GLU A 49 11.52 -15.07 -17.98
N ALA A 50 12.12 -14.95 -16.80
CA ALA A 50 11.39 -14.95 -15.53
C ALA A 50 10.41 -13.76 -15.44
N LEU A 51 10.86 -12.55 -15.82
CA LEU A 51 10.00 -11.37 -15.86
C LEU A 51 8.85 -11.54 -16.86
N ASN A 52 9.11 -12.12 -18.04
CA ASN A 52 8.09 -12.40 -19.05
C ASN A 52 7.06 -13.44 -18.58
N ARG A 53 7.50 -14.51 -17.91
CA ARG A 53 6.58 -15.49 -17.31
C ARG A 53 5.69 -14.83 -16.26
N LEU A 54 6.27 -14.01 -15.39
CA LEU A 54 5.53 -13.28 -14.38
C LEU A 54 4.54 -12.29 -14.99
N TYR A 55 4.94 -11.58 -16.05
CA TYR A 55 4.07 -10.71 -16.82
C TYR A 55 2.87 -11.49 -17.37
N LEU A 56 3.09 -12.62 -18.03
CA LEU A 56 2.02 -13.45 -18.60
C LEU A 56 1.07 -13.95 -17.50
N GLN A 57 1.60 -14.43 -16.37
CA GLN A 57 0.78 -14.86 -15.24
C GLN A 57 -0.12 -13.73 -14.71
N ASN A 58 0.44 -12.53 -14.52
CA ASN A 58 -0.32 -11.37 -14.05
C ASN A 58 -1.31 -10.86 -15.11
N GLN A 59 -0.94 -10.89 -16.38
CA GLN A 59 -1.85 -10.57 -17.48
C GLN A 59 -3.05 -11.52 -17.51
N THR A 60 -2.82 -12.83 -17.36
CA THR A 60 -3.90 -13.83 -17.23
C THR A 60 -4.75 -13.55 -15.99
N SER A 61 -4.13 -13.24 -14.84
CA SER A 61 -4.87 -12.91 -13.61
C SER A 61 -5.69 -11.62 -13.72
N LEU A 62 -5.28 -10.65 -14.53
CA LEU A 62 -6.05 -9.44 -14.80
C LEU A 62 -7.16 -9.69 -15.82
N THR A 63 -6.95 -10.61 -16.75
CA THR A 63 -7.94 -10.96 -17.78
C THR A 63 -9.23 -11.44 -17.11
N GLY A 64 -10.34 -10.74 -17.35
CA GLY A 64 -11.63 -11.04 -16.73
C GLY A 64 -11.93 -10.28 -15.42
N LYS A 65 -10.94 -9.67 -14.76
CA LYS A 65 -11.18 -8.89 -13.52
C LYS A 65 -12.13 -7.71 -13.73
N SER A 66 -12.13 -7.10 -14.91
CA SER A 66 -13.09 -6.05 -15.25
C SER A 66 -14.53 -6.55 -15.31
N LEU A 67 -14.77 -7.76 -15.83
CA LEU A 67 -16.09 -8.38 -15.87
C LEU A 67 -16.52 -8.83 -14.46
N LEU A 68 -15.62 -9.46 -13.70
CA LEU A 68 -15.88 -9.82 -12.30
C LEU A 68 -16.24 -8.60 -11.45
N PHE A 69 -15.51 -7.50 -11.60
CA PHE A 69 -15.85 -6.24 -10.94
C PHE A 69 -17.23 -5.71 -11.33
N ALA A 70 -17.60 -5.79 -12.61
CA ALA A 70 -18.93 -5.40 -13.07
C ALA A 70 -20.02 -6.27 -12.41
N ARG A 71 -19.82 -7.59 -12.35
CA ARG A 71 -20.72 -8.54 -11.70
C ARG A 71 -20.89 -8.25 -10.22
N ASP A 72 -19.79 -8.21 -9.46
CA ASP A 72 -19.77 -7.87 -8.04
C ASP A 72 -20.53 -6.56 -7.77
N LYS A 73 -20.24 -5.54 -8.59
CA LYS A 73 -20.87 -4.24 -8.43
C LYS A 73 -22.38 -4.33 -8.68
N ALA A 74 -22.81 -4.95 -9.78
CA ALA A 74 -24.22 -5.11 -10.10
C ALA A 74 -24.98 -5.90 -9.04
N GLU A 75 -24.40 -6.99 -8.53
CA GLU A 75 -24.99 -7.83 -7.49
C GLU A 75 -25.25 -7.03 -6.20
N VAL A 76 -24.24 -6.26 -5.76
CA VAL A 76 -24.35 -5.39 -4.56
C VAL A 76 -25.51 -4.40 -4.68
N PHE A 77 -25.65 -3.75 -5.83
CA PHE A 77 -26.73 -2.80 -6.03
C PHE A 77 -28.08 -3.48 -6.22
N CYS A 78 -28.12 -4.67 -6.83
CA CYS A 78 -29.33 -5.48 -6.90
C CYS A 78 -29.82 -5.89 -5.51
N GLU A 79 -28.92 -6.35 -4.63
CA GLU A 79 -29.26 -6.71 -3.25
C GLU A 79 -29.82 -5.49 -2.50
N ALA A 80 -29.15 -4.34 -2.58
CA ALA A 80 -29.61 -3.11 -1.94
C ALA A 80 -31.01 -2.66 -2.42
N ILE A 81 -31.31 -2.81 -3.71
CA ILE A 81 -32.63 -2.48 -4.28
C ILE A 81 -33.69 -3.50 -3.84
N LYS A 82 -33.38 -4.80 -3.86
CA LYS A 82 -34.31 -5.86 -3.42
C LYS A 82 -34.69 -5.71 -1.95
N LEU A 83 -33.74 -5.35 -1.08
CA LEU A 83 -34.02 -5.08 0.34
C LEU A 83 -34.97 -3.91 0.54
N ALA A 84 -35.07 -2.99 -0.43
CA ALA A 84 -36.05 -1.91 -0.44
C ALA A 84 -37.36 -2.27 -1.17
N GLY A 85 -37.54 -3.52 -1.60
CA GLY A 85 -38.71 -3.98 -2.35
C GLY A 85 -38.74 -3.55 -3.82
N GLY A 86 -37.62 -3.06 -4.36
CA GLY A 86 -37.54 -2.54 -5.73
C GLY A 86 -37.22 -3.60 -6.79
N ASP A 87 -37.46 -3.24 -8.06
CA ASP A 87 -37.13 -4.07 -9.22
C ASP A 87 -35.64 -3.92 -9.63
N THR A 88 -35.03 -5.04 -10.04
CA THR A 88 -33.61 -5.12 -10.45
C THR A 88 -33.43 -5.55 -11.91
N SER A 89 -34.53 -5.69 -12.66
CA SER A 89 -34.53 -6.27 -14.01
C SER A 89 -33.61 -5.52 -14.98
N LYS A 90 -33.52 -4.18 -14.91
CA LYS A 90 -32.63 -3.40 -15.79
C LYS A 90 -31.15 -3.63 -15.50
N ILE A 91 -30.76 -3.77 -14.23
CA ILE A 91 -29.38 -4.07 -13.86
C ILE A 91 -29.03 -5.49 -14.32
N LYS A 92 -29.94 -6.46 -14.14
CA LYS A 92 -29.75 -7.84 -14.61
C LYS A 92 -29.60 -7.93 -16.13
N ALA A 93 -30.47 -7.28 -16.89
CA ALA A 93 -30.38 -7.24 -18.36
C ALA A 93 -29.06 -6.59 -18.83
N MET A 94 -28.61 -5.54 -18.15
CA MET A 94 -27.29 -4.95 -18.42
C MET A 94 -26.15 -5.95 -18.13
N MET A 95 -26.27 -6.75 -17.08
CA MET A 95 -25.29 -7.78 -16.75
C MET A 95 -25.27 -8.94 -17.75
N GLU A 96 -26.44 -9.43 -18.17
CA GLU A 96 -26.56 -10.45 -19.22
C GLU A 96 -25.87 -9.98 -20.52
N ARG A 97 -26.02 -8.69 -20.86
CA ARG A 97 -25.30 -8.09 -21.99
C ARG A 97 -23.79 -8.07 -21.77
N LEU A 98 -23.33 -7.73 -20.57
CA LEU A 98 -21.89 -7.74 -20.24
C LEU A 98 -21.30 -9.15 -20.27
N ASP A 99 -22.09 -10.17 -19.97
CA ASP A 99 -21.67 -11.57 -19.99
C ASP A 99 -21.46 -12.12 -21.41
N THR A 100 -21.96 -11.44 -22.44
CA THR A 100 -21.70 -11.80 -23.85
C THR A 100 -20.29 -11.44 -24.32
N TYR A 101 -19.59 -10.55 -23.60
CA TYR A 101 -18.23 -10.14 -23.94
C TYR A 101 -17.21 -11.20 -23.50
N LYS A 102 -16.14 -11.37 -24.28
CA LYS A 102 -15.05 -12.26 -23.89
C LYS A 102 -14.27 -11.67 -22.71
N LEU A 103 -13.56 -12.55 -21.99
CA LEU A 103 -12.69 -12.12 -20.90
C LEU A 103 -11.66 -11.10 -21.42
N GLY A 104 -11.60 -9.94 -20.76
CA GLY A 104 -10.72 -8.83 -21.13
C GLY A 104 -11.34 -7.78 -22.06
N GLU A 105 -12.52 -8.03 -22.65
CA GLU A 105 -13.19 -7.05 -23.52
C GLU A 105 -14.01 -5.99 -22.74
N VAL A 106 -14.38 -6.30 -21.49
CA VAL A 106 -15.02 -5.33 -20.59
C VAL A 106 -14.04 -4.22 -20.23
N ASN A 107 -14.35 -3.00 -20.69
CA ASN A 107 -13.53 -1.82 -20.52
C ASN A 107 -14.28 -0.69 -19.78
N LYS A 108 -13.63 0.46 -19.62
CA LYS A 108 -14.18 1.60 -18.86
C LYS A 108 -15.53 2.11 -19.38
N ARG A 109 -15.80 2.06 -20.69
CA ARG A 109 -17.09 2.51 -21.27
C ARG A 109 -18.23 1.63 -20.77
N HIS A 110 -18.03 0.31 -20.83
CA HIS A 110 -19.00 -0.67 -20.32
C HIS A 110 -19.28 -0.47 -18.82
N ILE A 111 -18.24 -0.22 -18.01
CA ILE A 111 -18.40 0.08 -16.58
C ILE A 111 -19.16 1.39 -16.33
N ASN A 112 -18.90 2.42 -17.14
CA ASN A 112 -19.64 3.69 -17.03
C ASN A 112 -21.12 3.53 -17.39
N GLU A 113 -21.43 2.73 -18.40
CA GLU A 113 -22.81 2.40 -18.76
C GLU A 113 -23.52 1.65 -17.64
N LEU A 114 -22.86 0.64 -17.03
CA LEU A 114 -23.39 -0.06 -15.86
C LEU A 114 -23.64 0.91 -14.70
N ASN A 115 -22.69 1.80 -14.40
CA ASN A 115 -22.86 2.80 -13.34
C ASN A 115 -24.03 3.76 -13.61
N LYS A 116 -24.31 4.08 -14.89
CA LYS A 116 -25.47 4.89 -15.28
C LYS A 116 -26.77 4.16 -14.98
N VAL A 117 -26.89 2.90 -15.41
CA VAL A 117 -28.07 2.05 -15.14
C VAL A 117 -28.30 1.91 -13.63
N ILE A 118 -27.25 1.60 -12.87
CA ILE A 118 -27.32 1.52 -11.40
C ILE A 118 -27.82 2.84 -10.80
N SER A 119 -27.31 3.97 -11.28
CA SER A 119 -27.70 5.29 -10.75
C SER A 119 -29.16 5.61 -11.02
N GLU A 120 -29.67 5.24 -12.20
CA GLU A 120 -31.07 5.42 -12.59
C GLU A 120 -31.99 4.54 -11.76
N GLU A 121 -31.63 3.26 -11.56
CA GLU A 121 -32.43 2.34 -10.75
C GLU A 121 -32.41 2.72 -9.26
N ILE A 122 -31.26 3.03 -8.67
CA ILE A 122 -31.22 3.49 -7.27
C ILE A 122 -32.06 4.76 -7.08
N ARG A 123 -32.00 5.70 -8.03
CA ARG A 123 -32.84 6.90 -8.00
C ARG A 123 -34.33 6.56 -8.02
N ALA A 124 -34.75 5.69 -8.94
CA ALA A 124 -36.15 5.34 -9.13
C ALA A 124 -36.69 4.53 -7.94
N GLN A 125 -35.99 3.47 -7.55
CA GLN A 125 -36.45 2.50 -6.55
C GLN A 125 -36.35 3.04 -5.12
N LEU A 126 -35.40 3.95 -4.82
CA LEU A 126 -35.26 4.55 -3.49
C LEU A 126 -35.83 5.97 -3.38
N GLY A 127 -36.47 6.49 -4.43
CA GLY A 127 -37.10 7.82 -4.43
C GLY A 127 -36.14 9.01 -4.27
N ILE A 128 -34.85 8.85 -4.61
CA ILE A 128 -33.82 9.88 -4.36
C ILE A 128 -33.80 10.93 -5.48
N LYS A 129 -34.39 12.10 -5.22
CA LYS A 129 -34.45 13.19 -6.20
C LYS A 129 -33.11 13.93 -6.35
N ASN A 130 -32.38 14.13 -5.26
CA ASN A 130 -31.17 14.95 -5.26
C ASN A 130 -29.94 14.18 -5.80
N LYS A 131 -29.21 14.75 -6.76
CA LYS A 131 -28.02 14.13 -7.37
C LYS A 131 -26.88 13.87 -6.35
N LYS A 132 -26.65 14.79 -5.41
CA LYS A 132 -25.60 14.67 -4.39
C LYS A 132 -25.93 13.58 -3.37
N GLU A 133 -27.20 13.49 -2.99
CA GLU A 133 -27.71 12.43 -2.13
C GLU A 133 -27.57 11.06 -2.81
N LEU A 134 -27.96 10.96 -4.09
CA LEU A 134 -27.81 9.74 -4.89
C LEU A 134 -26.34 9.28 -4.95
N GLN A 135 -25.41 10.20 -5.26
CA GLN A 135 -23.98 9.90 -5.27
C GLN A 135 -23.46 9.43 -3.91
N THR A 136 -23.95 10.05 -2.84
CA THR A 136 -23.59 9.68 -1.45
C THR A 136 -24.10 8.29 -1.13
N LYS A 137 -25.36 7.97 -1.48
CA LYS A 137 -25.97 6.67 -1.25
C LYS A 137 -25.28 5.56 -2.03
N ILE A 138 -25.00 5.76 -3.32
CA ILE A 138 -24.28 4.80 -4.16
C ILE A 138 -22.88 4.53 -3.58
N LYS A 139 -22.17 5.59 -3.20
CA LYS A 139 -20.85 5.45 -2.56
C LYS A 139 -20.95 4.68 -1.26
N GLN A 140 -21.93 4.98 -0.42
CA GLN A 140 -22.16 4.30 0.85
C GLN A 140 -22.38 2.80 0.65
N ILE A 141 -23.36 2.42 -0.18
CA ILE A 141 -23.68 1.01 -0.46
C ILE A 141 -22.42 0.22 -0.87
N PHE A 142 -21.64 0.73 -1.81
CA PHE A 142 -20.44 0.03 -2.28
C PHE A 142 -19.30 0.06 -1.25
N THR A 143 -19.18 1.11 -0.45
CA THR A 143 -18.21 1.19 0.66
C THR A 143 -18.55 0.15 1.73
N ASP A 144 -19.82 0.01 2.07
CA ASP A 144 -20.29 -0.96 3.06
C ASP A 144 -20.05 -2.40 2.56
N TYR A 145 -20.28 -2.67 1.28
CA TYR A 145 -19.89 -3.95 0.67
C TYR A 145 -18.39 -4.25 0.82
N LEU A 146 -17.53 -3.31 0.41
CA LEU A 146 -16.07 -3.50 0.47
C LEU A 146 -15.57 -3.68 1.92
N ASN A 147 -16.17 -2.97 2.88
CA ASN A 147 -15.86 -3.10 4.30
C ASN A 147 -16.41 -4.39 4.93
N ASN A 148 -17.35 -5.08 4.27
CA ASN A 148 -17.88 -6.35 4.74
C ASN A 148 -17.22 -7.57 4.09
N LYS A 149 -16.35 -7.37 3.09
CA LYS A 149 -15.50 -8.43 2.55
C LYS A 149 -14.43 -8.84 3.57
N ASN A 150 -14.16 -10.14 3.63
CA ASN A 150 -13.01 -10.68 4.36
C ASN A 150 -11.71 -10.20 3.70
N TRP A 151 -10.80 -9.67 4.51
CA TRP A 151 -9.45 -9.29 4.06
C TRP A 151 -8.46 -10.29 4.62
N GLY A 152 -7.96 -11.18 3.77
CA GLY A 152 -6.95 -12.17 4.15
C GLY A 152 -5.51 -11.64 4.04
N PRO A 153 -4.55 -12.29 4.70
CA PRO A 153 -3.13 -12.05 4.46
C PRO A 153 -2.76 -12.30 3.00
N VAL A 154 -1.81 -11.53 2.48
CA VAL A 154 -1.26 -11.71 1.12
C VAL A 154 0.21 -12.12 1.25
N ASN A 155 0.53 -13.30 0.72
CA ASN A 155 1.89 -13.82 0.65
C ASN A 155 2.30 -13.93 -0.81
N LYS A 156 3.44 -13.33 -1.17
CA LYS A 156 4.02 -13.40 -2.51
C LYS A 156 5.50 -13.70 -2.41
N ASN A 157 6.07 -14.32 -3.44
CA ASN A 157 7.49 -14.63 -3.48
C ASN A 157 8.09 -14.18 -4.80
N ILE A 158 9.34 -13.76 -4.77
CA ILE A 158 10.14 -13.51 -5.97
C ILE A 158 11.50 -14.19 -5.83
N SER A 159 12.13 -14.49 -6.96
CA SER A 159 13.53 -14.92 -7.00
C SER A 159 14.36 -13.86 -7.72
N HIS A 160 15.52 -13.55 -7.17
CA HIS A 160 16.47 -12.57 -7.71
C HIS A 160 17.89 -13.00 -7.34
N HIS A 161 18.80 -13.04 -8.32
CA HIS A 161 20.19 -13.54 -8.16
C HIS A 161 20.32 -14.87 -7.39
N GLY A 162 19.42 -15.81 -7.65
CA GLY A 162 19.42 -17.12 -7.00
C GLY A 162 18.90 -17.14 -5.56
N LYS A 163 18.59 -15.97 -4.98
CA LYS A 163 17.94 -15.85 -3.66
C LYS A 163 16.42 -15.76 -3.82
N ASN A 164 15.71 -16.18 -2.79
CA ASN A 164 14.25 -16.07 -2.72
C ASN A 164 13.85 -15.05 -1.66
N TYR A 165 12.85 -14.24 -1.97
CA TYR A 165 12.29 -13.27 -1.04
C TYR A 165 10.79 -13.47 -0.92
N SER A 166 10.30 -13.48 0.33
CA SER A 166 8.88 -13.52 0.65
C SER A 166 8.39 -12.15 1.09
N PHE A 167 7.27 -11.73 0.52
CA PHE A 167 6.52 -10.55 0.91
C PHE A 167 5.27 -10.99 1.66
N GLN A 168 5.21 -10.67 2.95
CA GLN A 168 4.12 -11.03 3.83
C GLN A 168 3.36 -9.76 4.21
N LEU A 169 2.11 -9.66 3.76
CA LEU A 169 1.24 -8.53 4.04
C LEU A 169 0.09 -9.00 4.94
N THR A 170 0.06 -8.49 6.17
CA THR A 170 -0.96 -8.85 7.17
C THR A 170 -1.92 -7.68 7.36
N PRO A 171 -3.21 -7.81 7.04
CA PRO A 171 -4.19 -6.76 7.30
C PRO A 171 -4.44 -6.64 8.80
N ALA A 172 -4.91 -5.47 9.26
CA ALA A 172 -5.25 -5.25 10.67
C ALA A 172 -6.13 -6.37 11.26
N SER A 173 -7.12 -6.88 10.51
CA SER A 173 -7.98 -7.98 10.96
C SER A 173 -7.27 -9.30 11.29
N HIS A 174 -6.04 -9.47 10.83
CA HIS A 174 -5.19 -10.64 11.03
C HIS A 174 -3.98 -10.36 11.92
N MET A 175 -3.87 -9.17 12.51
CA MET A 175 -2.91 -8.90 13.60
C MET A 175 -3.47 -9.52 14.88
N LYS A 176 -3.23 -10.82 15.07
CA LYS A 176 -3.92 -11.64 16.08
C LYS A 176 -2.95 -12.21 17.11
N ILE A 177 -3.44 -12.32 18.35
CA ILE A 177 -2.86 -13.16 19.39
C ILE A 177 -3.92 -14.22 19.68
N GLY A 178 -3.59 -15.49 19.46
CA GLY A 178 -4.61 -16.55 19.42
C GLY A 178 -5.61 -16.30 18.26
N ASN A 179 -6.90 -16.40 18.56
CA ASN A 179 -7.96 -16.34 17.53
C ASN A 179 -8.52 -14.93 17.27
N LYS A 180 -8.15 -13.95 18.11
CA LYS A 180 -8.72 -12.60 18.10
C LYS A 180 -7.68 -11.57 17.69
N ASN A 181 -8.11 -10.50 17.00
CA ASN A 181 -7.21 -9.40 16.67
C ASN A 181 -6.88 -8.57 17.91
N ILE A 182 -5.72 -7.93 17.91
CA ILE A 182 -5.16 -7.23 19.07
C ILE A 182 -5.90 -5.95 19.49
N PHE A 183 -6.85 -5.48 18.67
CA PHE A 183 -7.45 -4.16 18.83
C PHE A 183 -8.62 -4.16 19.83
N VAL A 184 -8.89 -2.97 20.38
CA VAL A 184 -10.02 -2.73 21.30
C VAL A 184 -11.33 -3.07 20.61
N LYS A 185 -11.55 -2.53 19.41
CA LYS A 185 -12.66 -2.89 18.54
C LYS A 185 -12.19 -3.93 17.53
N GLU A 186 -12.96 -4.98 17.33
CA GLU A 186 -12.58 -6.04 16.40
C GLU A 186 -12.93 -5.68 14.96
N TYR A 187 -12.01 -5.99 14.04
CA TYR A 187 -12.27 -5.94 12.60
C TYR A 187 -13.16 -7.10 12.11
N ASN A 188 -13.38 -8.15 12.92
CA ASN A 188 -14.18 -9.34 12.57
C ASN A 188 -13.77 -10.00 11.24
N GLY A 189 -12.46 -10.08 10.94
CA GLY A 189 -11.93 -10.64 9.70
C GLY A 189 -12.03 -9.74 8.47
N LYS A 190 -12.68 -8.58 8.60
CA LYS A 190 -12.92 -7.60 7.53
C LYS A 190 -11.84 -6.54 7.47
N GLY A 191 -11.80 -5.73 6.42
CA GLY A 191 -10.96 -4.53 6.38
C GLY A 191 -11.76 -3.26 6.21
N ILE A 192 -11.09 -2.12 6.39
CA ILE A 192 -11.70 -0.81 6.14
C ILE A 192 -11.12 -0.25 4.85
N CYS A 193 -11.94 -0.17 3.82
CA CYS A 193 -11.53 0.38 2.54
C CYS A 193 -11.32 1.89 2.62
N CYS A 194 -10.52 2.42 1.68
CA CYS A 194 -10.16 3.83 1.66
C CYS A 194 -11.33 4.80 1.38
N ALA A 195 -12.51 4.30 0.97
CA ALA A 195 -13.70 5.11 0.77
C ALA A 195 -14.42 5.49 2.08
N SER A 196 -14.08 4.83 3.18
CA SER A 196 -14.63 5.00 4.54
C SER A 196 -14.13 6.27 5.24
N THR A 197 -14.35 7.43 4.61
CA THR A 197 -13.80 8.72 5.06
C THR A 197 -14.31 9.21 6.41
N ARG A 198 -15.41 8.61 6.91
CA ARG A 198 -16.05 8.93 8.19
C ARG A 198 -15.84 7.84 9.26
N GLU A 199 -15.08 6.78 8.94
CA GLU A 199 -14.76 5.72 9.90
C GLU A 199 -14.10 6.34 11.13
N ARG A 200 -14.57 5.98 12.33
CA ARG A 200 -14.14 6.61 13.59
C ARG A 200 -13.18 5.73 14.38
N ASP A 201 -13.34 4.43 14.25
CA ASP A 201 -12.70 3.45 15.10
C ASP A 201 -11.46 2.91 14.44
N HIS A 202 -11.59 2.57 13.16
CA HIS A 202 -10.58 1.81 12.45
C HIS A 202 -9.77 2.63 11.44
N ILE A 203 -8.45 2.42 11.40
CA ILE A 203 -7.61 2.99 10.34
C ILE A 203 -7.96 2.32 9.02
N ALA A 204 -8.29 3.14 8.03
CA ALA A 204 -8.52 2.65 6.68
C ALA A 204 -7.23 2.05 6.11
N ASN A 205 -7.34 0.88 5.50
CA ASN A 205 -6.28 0.24 4.74
C ASN A 205 -4.96 0.02 5.51
N MET A 206 -5.04 -0.41 6.77
CA MET A 206 -3.87 -0.71 7.59
C MET A 206 -3.34 -2.13 7.35
N TRP A 207 -2.05 -2.23 7.03
CA TRP A 207 -1.34 -3.48 6.80
C TRP A 207 0.07 -3.44 7.39
N LEU A 208 0.49 -4.54 8.00
CA LEU A 208 1.89 -4.83 8.27
C LEU A 208 2.51 -5.40 6.99
N SER A 209 3.55 -4.76 6.47
CA SER A 209 4.33 -5.19 5.31
C SER A 209 5.68 -5.70 5.78
N LYS A 210 5.99 -6.97 5.50
CA LYS A 210 7.24 -7.64 5.88
C LYS A 210 7.93 -8.25 4.67
N VAL A 211 9.26 -8.15 4.66
CA VAL A 211 10.14 -8.79 3.68
C VAL A 211 11.01 -9.79 4.43
N VAL A 212 11.00 -11.02 3.94
CA VAL A 212 11.75 -12.15 4.50
C VAL A 212 12.66 -12.71 3.43
N ASP A 213 13.89 -13.04 3.79
CA ASP A 213 14.84 -13.73 2.90
C ASP A 213 14.57 -15.24 2.83
N ASP A 214 15.45 -15.97 2.16
CA ASP A 214 15.40 -17.40 1.94
C ASP A 214 15.67 -18.22 3.21
N GLU A 215 16.34 -17.65 4.20
CA GLU A 215 16.58 -18.25 5.52
C GLU A 215 15.40 -18.03 6.49
N GLY A 216 14.36 -17.32 6.06
CA GLY A 216 13.23 -16.99 6.92
C GLY A 216 13.47 -15.79 7.84
N LYS A 217 14.57 -15.05 7.63
CA LYS A 217 14.93 -13.88 8.43
C LYS A 217 14.25 -12.63 7.91
N GLU A 218 13.73 -11.82 8.84
CA GLU A 218 13.17 -10.51 8.53
C GLU A 218 14.26 -9.53 8.12
N ILE A 219 14.22 -9.06 6.87
CA ILE A 219 15.13 -8.02 6.38
C ILE A 219 14.48 -6.63 6.38
N PHE A 220 13.14 -6.56 6.42
CA PHE A 220 12.39 -5.33 6.63
C PHE A 220 10.98 -5.60 7.17
N SER A 221 10.48 -4.72 8.04
CA SER A 221 9.07 -4.66 8.40
C SER A 221 8.60 -3.23 8.67
N GLY A 222 7.31 -2.97 8.43
CA GLY A 222 6.67 -1.73 8.80
C GLY A 222 5.20 -1.66 8.43
N ILE A 223 4.53 -0.58 8.83
CA ILE A 223 3.07 -0.47 8.75
C ILE A 223 2.67 0.57 7.71
N ARG A 224 1.93 0.13 6.69
CA ARG A 224 1.30 1.04 5.73
C ARG A 224 -0.15 1.28 6.12
N HIS A 225 -0.63 2.51 5.96
CA HIS A 225 -2.02 2.82 6.29
C HIS A 225 -2.59 4.04 5.54
N GLY A 226 -3.91 4.21 5.58
CA GLY A 226 -4.59 5.45 5.21
C GLY A 226 -4.47 6.52 6.29
N VAL A 227 -4.70 7.78 5.95
CA VAL A 227 -4.56 8.89 6.90
C VAL A 227 -5.42 8.68 8.15
N ILE A 228 -4.87 9.00 9.33
CA ILE A 228 -5.55 8.85 10.62
C ILE A 228 -6.79 9.76 10.73
N SER A 229 -6.80 10.88 10.02
CA SER A 229 -7.94 11.79 9.99
C SER A 229 -9.21 11.15 9.39
N ALA A 230 -10.31 11.13 10.13
CA ALA A 230 -11.67 10.87 9.62
C ALA A 230 -12.21 12.10 8.86
N TYR A 231 -11.58 12.43 7.73
CA TYR A 231 -11.76 13.71 7.03
C TYR A 231 -13.12 13.91 6.36
N GLY A 232 -13.98 12.89 6.31
CA GLY A 232 -15.38 13.01 5.92
C GLY A 232 -16.27 13.56 7.03
N LEU A 233 -15.77 13.65 8.27
CA LEU A 233 -16.41 14.34 9.38
C LEU A 233 -16.13 15.84 9.33
N LYS A 234 -16.96 16.62 10.03
CA LYS A 234 -16.83 18.08 10.09
C LYS A 234 -15.42 18.47 10.56
N LYS A 235 -14.75 19.33 9.79
CA LYS A 235 -13.41 19.86 10.11
C LYS A 235 -13.42 20.50 11.52
N ASN A 236 -12.38 20.25 12.30
CA ASN A 236 -12.21 20.74 13.67
C ASN A 236 -13.31 20.30 14.67
N SER A 237 -14.11 19.28 14.36
CA SER A 237 -15.08 18.74 15.33
C SER A 237 -14.39 17.87 16.39
N SER A 238 -14.95 17.85 17.59
CA SER A 238 -14.53 16.93 18.67
C SER A 238 -14.60 15.48 18.22
N GLU A 239 -15.66 15.11 17.50
CA GLU A 239 -15.84 13.79 16.92
C GLU A 239 -14.68 13.37 16.00
N ARG A 240 -14.21 14.27 15.13
CA ARG A 240 -13.06 14.01 14.24
C ARG A 240 -11.75 13.89 15.01
N ALA A 241 -11.58 14.67 16.08
CA ALA A 241 -10.41 14.59 16.95
C ALA A 241 -10.37 13.27 17.74
N VAL A 242 -11.51 12.82 18.28
CA VAL A 242 -11.66 11.52 18.96
C VAL A 242 -11.39 10.38 17.98
N ALA A 243 -11.96 10.44 16.77
CA ALA A 243 -11.68 9.45 15.74
C ALA A 243 -10.19 9.37 15.37
N ALA A 244 -9.52 10.52 15.23
CA ALA A 244 -8.08 10.56 14.98
C ALA A 244 -7.28 9.95 16.14
N ARG A 245 -7.70 10.18 17.39
CA ARG A 245 -7.07 9.58 18.57
C ARG A 245 -7.22 8.06 18.59
N ASN A 246 -8.42 7.52 18.41
CA ASN A 246 -8.67 6.07 18.39
C ASN A 246 -7.80 5.37 17.35
N LYS A 247 -7.72 5.95 16.16
CA LYS A 247 -6.88 5.47 15.07
C LYS A 247 -5.39 5.58 15.35
N ALA A 248 -4.95 6.64 16.03
CA ALA A 248 -3.56 6.73 16.47
C ALA A 248 -3.23 5.62 17.49
N GLU A 249 -4.14 5.31 18.42
CA GLU A 249 -3.99 4.21 19.38
C GLU A 249 -3.92 2.86 18.66
N GLU A 250 -4.77 2.61 17.64
CA GLU A 250 -4.65 1.42 16.78
C GLU A 250 -3.28 1.33 16.09
N LEU A 251 -2.75 2.43 15.55
CA LEU A 251 -1.44 2.41 14.90
C LEU A 251 -0.34 2.01 15.89
N VAL A 252 -0.40 2.52 17.13
CA VAL A 252 0.55 2.17 18.18
C VAL A 252 0.42 0.70 18.59
N SER A 253 -0.81 0.19 18.71
CA SER A 253 -1.05 -1.23 18.99
C SER A 253 -0.51 -2.13 17.87
N ALA A 254 -0.72 -1.75 16.60
CA ALA A 254 -0.15 -2.44 15.45
C ALA A 254 1.39 -2.38 15.44
N ALA A 255 1.98 -1.23 15.83
CA ALA A 255 3.42 -1.08 15.96
C ALA A 255 4.00 -1.98 17.06
N LEU A 256 3.34 -2.06 18.22
CA LEU A 256 3.73 -2.99 19.28
C LEU A 256 3.63 -4.45 18.81
N TYR A 257 2.56 -4.82 18.08
CA TYR A 257 2.41 -6.16 17.49
C TYR A 257 3.53 -6.53 16.52
N SER A 258 4.02 -5.56 15.74
CA SER A 258 5.16 -5.77 14.83
C SER A 258 6.48 -6.05 15.55
N ARG A 259 6.52 -5.94 16.88
CA ARG A 259 7.65 -6.27 17.75
C ARG A 259 7.25 -7.37 18.75
N PRO A 260 7.22 -8.65 18.34
CA PRO A 260 6.68 -9.74 19.17
C PRO A 260 7.31 -9.85 20.55
N GLU A 261 8.63 -9.62 20.66
CA GLU A 261 9.33 -9.63 21.95
C GLU A 261 8.84 -8.51 22.87
N LEU A 262 8.70 -7.28 22.37
CA LEU A 262 8.18 -6.15 23.14
C LEU A 262 6.72 -6.37 23.52
N LEU A 263 5.90 -6.89 22.60
CA LEU A 263 4.50 -7.22 22.89
C LEU A 263 4.38 -8.26 24.01
N SER A 264 5.17 -9.33 23.95
CA SER A 264 5.21 -10.37 24.99
C SER A 264 5.61 -9.79 26.36
N GLN A 265 6.67 -8.98 26.39
CA GLN A 265 7.11 -8.30 27.62
C GLN A 265 6.02 -7.35 28.16
N ALA A 266 5.38 -6.56 27.30
CA ALA A 266 4.30 -5.65 27.66
C ALA A 266 3.10 -6.41 28.25
N LEU A 267 2.70 -7.52 27.63
CA LEU A 267 1.64 -8.40 28.12
C LEU A 267 2.02 -9.13 29.41
N SER A 268 3.30 -9.30 29.74
CA SER A 268 3.74 -9.80 31.05
C SER A 268 3.69 -8.75 32.17
N GLY A 269 3.34 -7.49 31.84
CA GLY A 269 3.25 -6.38 32.79
C GLY A 269 4.50 -5.50 32.85
N LYS A 270 5.54 -5.77 32.03
CA LYS A 270 6.72 -4.91 31.94
C LYS A 270 6.40 -3.65 31.14
N THR A 271 6.98 -2.53 31.54
CA THR A 271 7.01 -1.32 30.70
C THR A 271 8.03 -1.51 29.59
N VAL A 272 7.62 -1.28 28.34
CA VAL A 272 8.50 -1.44 27.16
C VAL A 272 8.74 -0.13 26.43
N ASP A 273 9.91 0.03 25.81
CA ASP A 273 10.23 1.19 24.98
C ASP A 273 9.77 0.96 23.53
N LEU A 274 8.92 1.83 23.00
CA LEU A 274 8.46 1.76 21.62
C LEU A 274 8.70 3.10 20.91
N LYS A 275 9.53 3.06 19.87
CA LYS A 275 9.77 4.19 18.97
C LYS A 275 9.04 3.98 17.65
N ILE A 276 8.31 4.99 17.19
CA ILE A 276 7.60 4.99 15.91
C ILE A 276 8.06 6.18 15.08
N VAL A 277 8.34 5.93 13.79
CA VAL A 277 8.55 7.00 12.80
C VAL A 277 7.40 6.95 11.81
N SER A 278 6.48 7.91 11.91
CA SER A 278 5.30 8.01 11.03
C SER A 278 5.57 8.99 9.89
N THR A 279 5.63 8.49 8.66
CA THR A 279 5.91 9.27 7.44
C THR A 279 4.65 9.42 6.59
N SER A 280 4.10 10.63 6.56
CA SER A 280 2.97 11.00 5.71
C SER A 280 3.43 11.37 4.31
N LEU A 281 2.68 10.93 3.30
CA LEU A 281 2.90 11.25 1.88
C LEU A 281 1.88 12.25 1.33
N LEU A 282 1.20 12.97 2.22
CA LEU A 282 0.24 14.00 1.90
C LEU A 282 0.92 15.22 1.27
N THR A 283 0.18 15.95 0.44
CA THR A 283 0.56 17.24 -0.10
C THR A 283 -0.33 18.29 0.58
N PRO A 284 0.09 18.84 1.73
CA PRO A 284 -0.77 19.67 2.58
C PRO A 284 -0.94 21.06 1.97
N THR A 285 -1.86 21.16 1.01
CA THR A 285 -2.28 22.40 0.37
C THR A 285 -3.75 22.68 0.67
N SER A 286 -4.11 23.96 0.80
CA SER A 286 -5.50 24.41 0.84
C SER A 286 -6.17 24.37 -0.54
N LEU A 287 -5.37 24.45 -1.62
CA LEU A 287 -5.82 24.52 -3.01
C LEU A 287 -6.56 23.27 -3.48
N THR A 288 -6.20 22.08 -2.96
CA THR A 288 -6.86 20.83 -3.35
C THR A 288 -6.97 19.84 -2.18
N GLY A 289 -8.19 19.41 -1.89
CA GLY A 289 -8.45 18.17 -1.15
C GLY A 289 -8.25 18.19 0.37
N GLY A 290 -7.91 19.32 0.97
CA GLY A 290 -7.91 19.55 2.42
C GLY A 290 -6.88 18.75 3.23
N GLU A 291 -5.83 18.24 2.57
CA GLU A 291 -4.82 17.37 3.17
C GLU A 291 -4.03 18.06 4.30
N GLU A 292 -3.97 19.40 4.32
CA GLU A 292 -3.40 20.17 5.44
C GLU A 292 -4.11 19.88 6.78
N SER A 293 -5.45 19.88 6.78
CA SER A 293 -6.22 19.56 7.99
C SER A 293 -6.04 18.10 8.41
N MET A 294 -5.89 17.20 7.43
CA MET A 294 -5.69 15.78 7.71
C MET A 294 -4.33 15.52 8.36
N LEU A 295 -3.30 16.22 7.87
CA LEU A 295 -1.97 16.18 8.46
C LEU A 295 -1.99 16.73 9.88
N LYS A 296 -2.66 17.87 10.12
CA LYS A 296 -2.79 18.45 11.46
C LYS A 296 -3.43 17.49 12.45
N ASP A 297 -4.55 16.86 12.09
CA ASP A 297 -5.22 15.88 12.95
C ASP A 297 -4.32 14.69 13.27
N GLN A 298 -3.63 14.16 12.25
CA GLN A 298 -2.72 13.02 12.39
C GLN A 298 -1.53 13.34 13.31
N VAL A 299 -0.87 14.47 13.08
CA VAL A 299 0.26 14.92 13.91
C VAL A 299 -0.19 15.18 15.34
N SER A 300 -1.34 15.83 15.53
CA SER A 300 -1.89 16.11 16.86
C SER A 300 -2.23 14.83 17.60
N ALA A 301 -2.88 13.87 16.95
CA ALA A 301 -3.25 12.60 17.57
C ALA A 301 -2.02 11.78 17.97
N LEU A 302 -1.03 11.65 17.07
CA LEU A 302 0.19 10.89 17.32
C LEU A 302 1.09 11.53 18.39
N LYS A 303 1.38 12.85 18.28
CA LYS A 303 2.16 13.56 19.30
C LYS A 303 1.42 13.54 20.65
N GLY A 304 0.08 13.55 20.65
CA GLY A 304 -0.74 13.45 21.86
C GLY A 304 -0.70 12.10 22.58
N LEU A 305 -0.14 11.05 21.97
CA LEU A 305 0.08 9.74 22.59
C LEU A 305 1.49 9.59 23.17
N ASN A 306 2.44 10.46 22.83
CA ASN A 306 3.79 10.40 23.38
C ASN A 306 3.75 10.41 24.91
N SER A 307 4.56 9.55 25.52
CA SER A 307 4.64 9.47 26.97
C SER A 307 5.09 10.83 27.53
N LYS A 308 4.33 11.33 28.52
CA LYS A 308 4.63 12.60 29.19
C LYS A 308 5.71 12.38 30.24
N ARG A 309 6.37 13.46 30.66
CA ARG A 309 7.35 13.43 31.75
C ARG A 309 6.69 12.84 33.00
N GLY A 310 7.13 11.66 33.42
CA GLY A 310 6.65 10.99 34.64
C GLY A 310 5.73 9.77 34.45
N GLY A 311 5.39 9.32 33.23
CA GLY A 311 4.62 8.07 33.10
C GLY A 311 4.51 7.49 31.69
N PRO A 312 4.49 6.14 31.57
CA PRO A 312 4.29 5.45 30.30
C PRO A 312 2.89 5.67 29.74
N THR A 313 2.76 5.60 28.42
CA THR A 313 1.48 5.58 27.72
C THR A 313 0.80 4.23 27.94
N LYS A 314 -0.47 4.25 28.35
CA LYS A 314 -1.29 3.05 28.52
C LYS A 314 -1.99 2.70 27.22
N LEU A 315 -1.94 1.42 26.84
CA LEU A 315 -2.63 0.88 25.68
C LEU A 315 -3.45 -0.33 26.10
N LEU A 316 -4.63 -0.48 25.53
CA LEU A 316 -5.43 -1.70 25.66
C LEU A 316 -5.12 -2.63 24.49
N ILE A 317 -4.60 -3.81 24.81
CA ILE A 317 -4.26 -4.85 23.84
C ILE A 317 -5.06 -6.10 24.17
N ARG A 318 -5.67 -6.72 23.16
CA ARG A 318 -6.33 -8.00 23.33
C ARG A 318 -5.30 -9.14 23.40
N ASN A 319 -5.35 -9.94 24.46
CA ASN A 319 -4.44 -11.09 24.66
C ASN A 319 -4.93 -12.36 23.95
N SER A 320 -4.23 -13.48 24.16
CA SER A 320 -4.56 -14.80 23.59
C SER A 320 -5.95 -15.31 23.97
N ASP A 321 -6.44 -14.96 25.15
CA ASP A 321 -7.75 -15.37 25.67
C ASP A 321 -8.88 -14.49 25.13
N GLY A 322 -8.54 -13.47 24.33
CA GLY A 322 -9.49 -12.50 23.82
C GLY A 322 -9.85 -11.39 24.82
N LEU A 323 -9.18 -11.29 25.97
CA LEU A 323 -9.41 -10.26 26.99
C LEU A 323 -8.56 -9.02 26.72
N LEU A 324 -9.12 -7.84 27.00
CA LEU A 324 -8.36 -6.58 26.93
C LEU A 324 -7.48 -6.43 28.16
N LYS A 325 -6.18 -6.29 27.93
CA LYS A 325 -5.17 -6.04 28.96
C LYS A 325 -4.58 -4.65 28.74
N GLU A 326 -4.48 -3.89 29.82
CA GLU A 326 -3.71 -2.65 29.83
C GLU A 326 -2.22 -2.98 29.86
N VAL A 327 -1.46 -2.41 28.92
CA VAL A 327 0.00 -2.50 28.87
C VAL A 327 0.62 -1.10 28.97
N SER A 328 1.83 -1.04 29.51
CA SER A 328 2.57 0.22 29.72
C SER A 328 3.68 0.36 28.69
N VAL A 329 3.70 1.45 27.94
CA VAL A 329 4.65 1.69 26.86
C VAL A 329 5.29 3.07 27.00
N ASN A 330 6.61 3.13 27.08
CA ASN A 330 7.37 4.36 26.90
C ASN A 330 7.37 4.72 25.41
N LEU A 331 6.29 5.37 24.98
CA LEU A 331 6.01 5.65 23.59
C LEU A 331 6.68 6.95 23.15
N LYS A 332 7.48 6.86 22.08
CA LYS A 332 8.01 8.03 21.37
C LYS A 332 7.66 7.94 19.88
N VAL A 333 6.94 8.91 19.38
CA VAL A 333 6.50 9.04 17.99
C VAL A 333 7.09 10.31 17.38
N VAL A 334 7.79 10.13 16.26
CA VAL A 334 8.27 11.21 15.39
C VAL A 334 7.45 11.19 14.10
N THR A 335 7.08 12.36 13.60
CA THR A 335 6.12 12.50 12.49
C THR A 335 6.69 13.33 11.35
N PHE A 336 6.91 12.71 10.20
CA PHE A 336 7.35 13.36 8.97
C PHE A 336 6.21 13.55 7.97
N ASN A 337 6.35 14.51 7.06
CA ASN A 337 5.52 14.60 5.87
C ASN A 337 6.32 14.96 4.61
N PHE A 338 6.23 14.15 3.57
CA PHE A 338 6.88 14.37 2.28
C PHE A 338 5.87 14.24 1.13
N GLY A 339 5.59 15.33 0.43
CA GLY A 339 4.74 15.28 -0.76
C GLY A 339 5.48 14.61 -1.92
N VAL A 340 4.87 13.60 -2.55
CA VAL A 340 5.48 12.76 -3.60
C VAL A 340 4.71 12.78 -4.93
N ASN A 341 3.79 13.73 -5.08
CA ASN A 341 3.02 13.94 -6.31
C ASN A 341 3.54 15.15 -7.08
N GLU A 342 2.97 15.38 -8.26
CA GLU A 342 3.36 16.45 -9.17
C GLU A 342 3.18 17.83 -8.54
N LEU A 343 2.12 18.03 -7.75
CA LEU A 343 1.91 19.28 -7.03
C LEU A 343 3.06 19.58 -6.06
N ALA A 344 3.59 18.56 -5.39
CA ALA A 344 4.73 18.71 -4.48
C ALA A 344 6.07 18.85 -5.22
N LEU A 345 6.32 18.00 -6.22
CA LEU A 345 7.64 17.81 -6.83
C LEU A 345 7.87 18.62 -8.12
N LYS A 346 6.82 19.17 -8.74
CA LYS A 346 6.91 20.04 -9.93
C LYS A 346 6.47 21.47 -9.62
N MET A 347 5.49 21.63 -8.74
CA MET A 347 4.92 22.94 -8.38
C MET A 347 5.35 23.44 -6.99
N GLY A 348 6.11 22.66 -6.21
CA GLY A 348 6.61 23.06 -4.90
C GLY A 348 5.53 23.28 -3.83
N LEU A 349 4.31 22.77 -4.03
CA LEU A 349 3.17 23.04 -3.14
C LEU A 349 3.22 22.17 -1.86
N GLY A 350 2.87 22.77 -0.73
CA GLY A 350 2.73 22.11 0.57
C GLY A 350 4.02 22.05 1.41
N TRP A 351 5.20 22.33 0.85
CA TRP A 351 6.48 22.23 1.58
C TRP A 351 6.59 23.20 2.75
N ARG A 352 6.14 24.46 2.60
CA ARG A 352 6.17 25.45 3.68
C ARG A 352 5.39 25.01 4.92
N ASN A 353 4.36 24.20 4.75
CA ASN A 353 3.51 23.70 5.84
C ASN A 353 4.16 22.53 6.61
N VAL A 354 5.26 21.97 6.11
CA VAL A 354 5.89 20.76 6.67
C VAL A 354 7.37 20.90 6.96
N ASP A 355 8.04 21.95 6.46
CA ASP A 355 9.47 22.19 6.72
C ASP A 355 9.74 22.19 8.24
N LYS A 356 9.01 22.99 9.03
CA LYS A 356 9.15 23.00 10.51
C LYS A 356 8.90 21.62 11.15
N LEU A 357 7.86 20.91 10.72
CA LEU A 357 7.51 19.59 11.24
C LEU A 357 8.65 18.58 10.99
N ASN A 358 9.20 18.60 9.77
CA ASN A 358 10.27 17.72 9.36
C ASN A 358 11.59 18.09 10.04
N ASP A 359 11.91 19.37 10.21
CA ASP A 359 13.11 19.83 10.92
C ASP A 359 13.10 19.36 12.38
N GLU A 360 11.99 19.57 13.11
CA GLU A 360 11.82 19.05 14.48
C GLU A 360 12.00 17.52 14.56
N SER A 361 11.51 16.83 13.52
CA SER A 361 11.58 15.37 13.41
C SER A 361 12.99 14.88 13.08
N ILE A 362 13.74 15.62 12.25
CA ILE A 362 15.17 15.37 11.99
C ILE A 362 15.97 15.57 13.27
N CYS A 363 15.73 16.64 14.02
CA CYS A 363 16.39 16.88 15.30
C CYS A 363 16.17 15.71 16.28
N SER A 364 14.94 15.19 16.36
CA SER A 364 14.63 14.04 17.22
C SER A 364 15.33 12.74 16.76
N LEU A 365 15.37 12.51 15.45
CA LEU A 365 15.90 11.27 14.87
C LEU A 365 17.43 11.25 14.79
N LEU A 366 18.03 12.37 14.42
CA LEU A 366 19.43 12.51 14.00
C LEU A 366 20.22 13.54 14.83
N GLY A 367 19.57 14.32 15.71
CA GLY A 367 20.21 15.31 16.60
C GLY A 367 20.11 16.76 16.10
N ASP A 368 20.12 17.72 17.04
CA ASP A 368 19.89 19.14 16.76
C ASP A 368 20.91 19.76 15.79
N ASN A 369 22.17 19.35 15.89
CA ASN A 369 23.27 19.88 15.07
C ASN A 369 23.53 19.06 13.80
N PHE A 370 22.67 18.09 13.49
CA PHE A 370 22.90 17.15 12.40
C PHE A 370 22.95 17.83 11.03
N LEU A 371 21.92 18.63 10.68
CA LEU A 371 21.85 19.29 9.38
C LEU A 371 22.99 20.31 9.18
N LYS A 372 23.42 20.96 10.26
CA LYS A 372 24.48 21.97 10.25
C LYS A 372 25.87 21.34 10.14
N ASN A 373 26.21 20.45 11.07
CA ASN A 373 27.59 19.98 11.26
C ASN A 373 27.78 18.50 10.89
N GLY A 374 26.71 17.75 10.60
CA GLY A 374 26.77 16.31 10.30
C GLY A 374 26.98 15.42 11.53
N VAL A 375 26.94 15.99 12.74
CA VAL A 375 27.08 15.22 13.98
C VAL A 375 25.80 14.43 14.22
N ILE A 376 25.90 13.10 14.16
CA ILE A 376 24.78 12.20 14.45
C ILE A 376 24.54 12.17 15.96
N GLY A 377 23.33 12.55 16.36
CA GLY A 377 22.78 12.48 17.70
C GLY A 377 21.40 11.80 17.69
N GLY A 378 20.55 12.15 18.66
CA GLY A 378 19.18 11.68 18.74
C GLY A 378 19.06 10.15 18.80
N TRP A 379 17.97 9.61 18.26
CA TRP A 379 17.72 8.15 18.29
C TRP A 379 18.74 7.36 17.47
N ALA A 380 19.32 7.96 16.43
CA ALA A 380 20.35 7.31 15.62
C ALA A 380 21.63 7.07 16.42
N ALA A 381 22.10 8.05 17.20
CA ALA A 381 23.26 7.85 18.08
C ALA A 381 22.98 6.80 19.17
N GLU A 382 21.81 6.86 19.81
CA GLU A 382 21.39 5.84 20.79
C GLU A 382 21.38 4.42 20.19
N ALA A 383 20.95 4.28 18.93
CA ALA A 383 20.91 2.99 18.26
C ALA A 383 22.32 2.47 17.90
N ILE A 384 23.23 3.37 17.48
CA ILE A 384 24.63 3.02 17.22
C ILE A 384 25.31 2.51 18.50
N GLU A 385 25.05 3.16 19.63
CA GLU A 385 25.60 2.75 20.93
C GLU A 385 25.08 1.38 21.36
N LYS A 386 23.77 1.14 21.22
CA LYS A 386 23.12 -0.13 21.61
C LYS A 386 23.38 -1.28 20.63
N ASN A 387 23.60 -0.99 19.35
CA ASN A 387 23.80 -1.98 18.29
C ASN A 387 24.90 -1.52 17.31
N PRO A 388 26.19 -1.57 17.70
CA PRO A 388 27.30 -1.10 16.86
C PRO A 388 27.32 -1.64 15.41
N PRO A 389 26.90 -2.88 15.12
CA PRO A 389 26.77 -3.37 13.73
C PRO A 389 25.91 -2.51 12.80
N CYS A 390 24.92 -1.77 13.30
CA CYS A 390 24.08 -0.91 12.45
C CYS A 390 24.77 0.40 12.03
N LYS A 391 25.93 0.73 12.61
CA LYS A 391 26.60 2.03 12.48
C LYS A 391 26.80 2.49 11.04
N ASN A 392 27.31 1.63 10.17
CA ASN A 392 27.62 2.01 8.79
C ASN A 392 26.35 2.34 8.00
N ASP A 393 25.29 1.55 8.19
CA ASP A 393 24.01 1.77 7.53
C ASP A 393 23.32 3.04 8.05
N VAL A 394 23.38 3.29 9.36
CA VAL A 394 22.87 4.52 9.98
C VAL A 394 23.60 5.75 9.44
N ILE A 395 24.94 5.74 9.42
CA ILE A 395 25.75 6.86 8.90
C ILE A 395 25.44 7.10 7.43
N TYR A 396 25.35 6.03 6.62
CA TYR A 396 25.06 6.14 5.19
C TYR A 396 23.70 6.78 4.93
N LEU A 397 22.63 6.25 5.55
CA LEU A 397 21.28 6.77 5.38
C LEU A 397 21.14 8.19 5.93
N ALA A 398 21.75 8.48 7.08
CA ALA A 398 21.79 9.82 7.65
C ALA A 398 22.43 10.81 6.67
N ASN A 399 23.61 10.50 6.12
CA ASN A 399 24.30 11.37 5.17
C ASN A 399 23.47 11.62 3.91
N GLN A 400 22.79 10.59 3.38
CA GLN A 400 21.86 10.80 2.27
C GLN A 400 20.69 11.71 2.65
N ILE A 401 20.12 11.57 3.85
CA ILE A 401 19.05 12.46 4.34
C ILE A 401 19.57 13.90 4.44
N LYS A 402 20.77 14.11 4.99
CA LYS A 402 21.40 15.43 5.08
C LYS A 402 21.59 16.06 3.71
N GLU A 403 22.14 15.30 2.76
CA GLU A 403 22.36 15.75 1.40
C GLU A 403 21.04 16.14 0.73
N ILE A 404 20.01 15.29 0.84
CA ILE A 404 18.68 15.57 0.31
C ILE A 404 18.14 16.89 0.87
N VAL A 405 18.14 17.04 2.19
CA VAL A 405 17.51 18.17 2.88
C VAL A 405 18.25 19.48 2.63
N ASN A 406 19.59 19.48 2.80
CA ASN A 406 20.41 20.68 2.63
C ASN A 406 20.37 21.20 1.18
N ASN A 407 20.33 20.30 0.20
CA ASN A 407 20.24 20.64 -1.22
C ASN A 407 18.79 20.77 -1.71
N LYS A 408 17.79 20.68 -0.82
CA LYS A 408 16.36 20.76 -1.13
C LYS A 408 15.89 19.76 -2.21
N LEU A 409 16.58 18.63 -2.34
CA LEU A 409 16.33 17.63 -3.39
C LEU A 409 15.00 16.92 -3.21
N GLN A 410 14.45 16.89 -1.99
CA GLN A 410 13.10 16.36 -1.70
C GLN A 410 11.99 17.15 -2.39
N LYS A 411 12.25 18.40 -2.79
CA LYS A 411 11.27 19.26 -3.47
C LYS A 411 11.22 19.02 -4.98
N ASN A 412 12.03 18.10 -5.49
CA ASN A 412 12.14 17.76 -6.90
C ASN A 412 12.16 16.24 -7.09
N ASP A 413 11.73 15.82 -8.27
CA ASP A 413 11.73 14.41 -8.66
C ASP A 413 13.15 13.87 -8.85
N ASN A 414 13.94 14.50 -9.73
CA ASN A 414 15.32 14.08 -10.07
C ASN A 414 15.49 12.57 -10.31
N GLY A 415 14.51 11.93 -10.94
CA GLY A 415 14.55 10.50 -11.24
C GLY A 415 14.21 9.58 -10.07
N GLU A 416 13.82 10.11 -8.91
CA GLU A 416 13.55 9.33 -7.69
C GLU A 416 12.55 10.06 -6.75
N PRO A 417 11.24 9.98 -7.01
CA PRO A 417 10.21 10.77 -6.31
C PRO A 417 10.11 10.51 -4.80
N TYR A 418 10.48 9.32 -4.35
CA TYR A 418 10.34 8.86 -2.96
C TYR A 418 11.67 8.91 -2.18
N LYS A 419 12.70 9.58 -2.70
CA LYS A 419 14.06 9.56 -2.13
C LYS A 419 14.08 9.81 -0.61
N LEU A 420 13.48 10.90 -0.14
CA LEU A 420 13.52 11.25 1.28
C LEU A 420 12.67 10.31 2.14
N SER A 421 11.44 10.01 1.70
CA SER A 421 10.53 9.13 2.44
C SER A 421 11.10 7.74 2.59
N GLN A 422 11.72 7.19 1.53
CA GLN A 422 12.36 5.87 1.56
C GLN A 422 13.54 5.84 2.53
N ARG A 423 14.46 6.81 2.48
CA ARG A 423 15.63 6.83 3.39
C ARG A 423 15.22 7.00 4.85
N VAL A 424 14.24 7.85 5.15
CA VAL A 424 13.71 8.00 6.52
C VAL A 424 13.06 6.71 7.00
N THR A 425 12.31 6.02 6.13
CA THR A 425 11.68 4.73 6.45
C THR A 425 12.71 3.64 6.72
N LEU A 426 13.74 3.53 5.88
CA LEU A 426 14.81 2.57 6.06
C LEU A 426 15.65 2.89 7.31
N LEU A 427 15.97 4.16 7.54
CA LEU A 427 16.69 4.58 8.75
C LEU A 427 15.91 4.22 10.01
N ALA A 428 14.59 4.47 10.03
CA ALA A 428 13.74 4.12 11.14
C ALA A 428 13.81 2.62 11.48
N TYR A 429 13.72 1.76 10.45
CA TYR A 429 13.88 0.32 10.63
C TYR A 429 15.28 -0.04 11.16
N THR A 430 16.34 0.51 10.54
CA THR A 430 17.74 0.25 10.91
C THR A 430 18.06 0.61 12.37
N ILE A 431 17.44 1.67 12.92
CA ILE A 431 17.64 2.10 14.32
C ILE A 431 16.71 1.40 15.32
N GLY A 432 15.94 0.40 14.87
CA GLY A 432 15.01 -0.36 15.72
C GLY A 432 13.65 0.32 15.96
N ALA A 433 13.39 1.51 15.42
CA ALA A 433 12.06 2.10 15.44
C ALA A 433 11.11 1.34 14.49
N VAL A 434 9.80 1.44 14.72
CA VAL A 434 8.79 0.90 13.80
C VAL A 434 8.48 1.95 12.73
N PRO A 435 8.85 1.73 11.45
CA PRO A 435 8.44 2.62 10.39
C PRO A 435 6.96 2.46 10.07
N CYS A 436 6.26 3.59 10.00
CA CYS A 436 4.89 3.67 9.52
C CYS A 436 4.82 4.65 8.35
N TRP A 437 4.11 4.34 7.28
CA TRP A 437 3.90 5.28 6.17
C TRP A 437 2.46 5.34 5.71
N ASN A 438 2.00 6.54 5.39
CA ASN A 438 0.62 6.76 4.98
C ASN A 438 0.46 7.75 3.84
N CYS A 439 -0.72 7.73 3.24
CA CYS A 439 -1.24 8.80 2.41
C CYS A 439 -2.75 8.88 2.63
N LYS A 440 -3.46 9.75 1.92
CA LYS A 440 -4.92 9.92 2.10
C LYS A 440 -5.71 8.59 2.08
N SER A 441 -5.43 7.69 1.13
CA SER A 441 -6.13 6.42 0.97
C SER A 441 -5.34 5.20 1.44
N GLY A 442 -4.06 5.36 1.76
CA GLY A 442 -3.18 4.24 2.08
C GLY A 442 -2.97 3.24 0.93
N LYS A 443 -3.37 3.56 -0.32
CA LYS A 443 -3.37 2.64 -1.46
C LYS A 443 -2.26 2.92 -2.50
N ASP A 444 -2.32 4.07 -3.16
CA ASP A 444 -1.56 4.34 -4.39
C ASP A 444 -0.12 4.84 -4.10
N ARG A 445 0.01 6.00 -3.43
CA ARG A 445 1.32 6.59 -3.04
C ARG A 445 2.09 5.69 -2.07
N THR A 446 1.39 5.11 -1.09
CA THR A 446 1.99 4.17 -0.12
C THR A 446 2.35 2.83 -0.75
N GLY A 447 1.60 2.36 -1.76
CA GLY A 447 1.95 1.15 -2.50
C GLY A 447 3.21 1.33 -3.35
N MET A 448 3.40 2.53 -3.91
CA MET A 448 4.65 2.87 -4.60
C MET A 448 5.83 3.00 -3.63
N GLN A 449 5.65 3.70 -2.51
CA GLN A 449 6.65 3.77 -1.42
C GLN A 449 7.04 2.36 -0.94
N ASP A 450 6.09 1.46 -0.74
CA ASP A 450 6.33 0.06 -0.33
C ASP A 450 7.16 -0.69 -1.38
N ALA A 451 6.85 -0.54 -2.68
CA ALA A 451 7.64 -1.13 -3.76
C ALA A 451 9.07 -0.58 -3.82
N GLU A 452 9.24 0.74 -3.66
CA GLU A 452 10.55 1.39 -3.59
C GLU A 452 11.36 0.85 -2.41
N ILE A 453 10.77 0.74 -1.21
CA ILE A 453 11.44 0.18 -0.03
C ILE A 453 11.86 -1.28 -0.26
N LYS A 454 10.94 -2.13 -0.77
CA LYS A 454 11.20 -3.55 -1.03
C LYS A 454 12.36 -3.75 -1.99
N ARG A 455 12.43 -2.96 -3.05
CA ARG A 455 13.54 -3.00 -4.01
C ARG A 455 14.85 -2.64 -3.33
N GLU A 456 14.84 -1.58 -2.54
CA GLU A 456 16.02 -1.06 -1.87
C GLU A 456 16.57 -2.02 -0.81
N ILE A 457 15.71 -2.64 0.00
CA ILE A 457 16.18 -3.60 1.00
C ILE A 457 16.71 -4.88 0.37
N ILE A 458 16.12 -5.35 -0.74
CA ILE A 458 16.66 -6.50 -1.48
C ILE A 458 18.04 -6.18 -2.05
N ARG A 459 18.22 -4.99 -2.66
CA ARG A 459 19.53 -4.53 -3.12
C ARG A 459 20.54 -4.49 -1.97
N LYS A 460 20.16 -3.94 -0.82
CA LYS A 460 21.00 -3.89 0.38
C LYS A 460 21.40 -5.28 0.85
N HIS A 461 20.45 -6.21 0.86
CA HIS A 461 20.69 -7.58 1.26
C HIS A 461 21.65 -8.33 0.33
N GLU A 462 21.57 -8.07 -0.98
CA GLU A 462 22.42 -8.74 -1.98
C GLU A 462 23.81 -8.14 -2.11
N THR A 463 23.91 -6.81 -2.05
CA THR A 463 25.16 -6.08 -2.35
C THR A 463 25.87 -5.55 -1.11
N GLY A 464 25.22 -5.64 0.06
CA GLY A 464 25.69 -5.01 1.29
C GLY A 464 25.52 -3.49 1.32
N GLN A 465 25.01 -2.85 0.25
CA GLN A 465 24.94 -1.40 0.13
C GLN A 465 23.55 -0.90 -0.30
N PHE A 466 23.19 0.31 0.11
CA PHE A 466 22.05 1.05 -0.42
C PHE A 466 22.41 1.76 -1.75
N SER A 467 21.41 2.07 -2.57
CA SER A 467 21.54 2.85 -3.80
C SER A 467 22.03 4.26 -3.49
N GLN A 468 22.92 4.76 -4.34
CA GLN A 468 23.35 6.15 -4.31
C GLN A 468 22.17 7.09 -4.60
N LEU A 469 22.27 8.32 -4.09
CA LEU A 469 21.23 9.33 -4.28
C LEU A 469 21.10 9.71 -5.76
N ASN A 470 19.86 9.81 -6.27
CA ASN A 470 19.56 10.17 -7.66
C ASN A 470 20.21 9.26 -8.73
N SER A 471 20.72 8.09 -8.35
CA SER A 471 21.29 7.15 -9.31
C SER A 471 20.19 6.61 -10.23
N LYS A 472 20.45 6.63 -11.54
CA LYS A 472 19.57 5.95 -12.50
C LYS A 472 19.58 4.45 -12.24
N LEU A 473 18.42 3.83 -12.38
CA LEU A 473 18.31 2.38 -12.21
C LEU A 473 18.99 1.69 -13.38
N SER A 474 19.88 0.76 -13.07
CA SER A 474 20.43 -0.18 -14.05
C SER A 474 19.31 -1.01 -14.68
N SER A 475 19.59 -1.64 -15.83
CA SER A 475 18.60 -2.52 -16.45
C SER A 475 18.13 -3.64 -15.51
N GLU A 476 18.98 -4.07 -14.60
CA GLU A 476 18.67 -5.10 -13.59
C GLU A 476 17.82 -4.57 -12.45
N GLU A 477 18.17 -3.40 -11.93
CA GLU A 477 17.37 -2.73 -10.89
C GLU A 477 15.96 -2.40 -11.39
N LYS A 478 15.82 -2.04 -12.68
CA LYS A 478 14.50 -1.87 -13.33
C LYS A 478 13.72 -3.18 -13.41
N ARG A 479 14.38 -4.31 -13.68
CA ARG A 479 13.75 -5.64 -13.67
C ARG A 479 13.29 -6.02 -12.27
N LEU A 480 14.15 -5.87 -11.25
CA LEU A 480 13.77 -6.11 -9.85
C LEU A 480 12.57 -5.24 -9.45
N PHE A 481 12.62 -3.95 -9.76
CA PHE A 481 11.52 -3.03 -9.45
C PHE A 481 10.22 -3.42 -10.16
N SER A 482 10.29 -3.81 -11.44
CA SER A 482 9.14 -4.31 -12.20
C SER A 482 8.54 -5.58 -11.59
N THR A 483 9.39 -6.54 -11.21
CA THR A 483 9.00 -7.78 -10.51
C THR A 483 8.29 -7.47 -9.20
N ILE A 484 8.81 -6.54 -8.40
CA ILE A 484 8.20 -6.11 -7.14
C ILE A 484 6.85 -5.43 -7.38
N LEU A 485 6.75 -4.52 -8.36
CA LEU A 485 5.50 -3.83 -8.65
C LEU A 485 4.36 -4.79 -9.01
N MET A 486 4.67 -5.89 -9.71
CA MET A 486 3.72 -6.94 -10.05
C MET A 486 3.43 -7.91 -8.91
N ASN A 487 4.46 -8.31 -8.16
CA ASN A 487 4.38 -9.53 -7.34
C ASN A 487 4.84 -9.32 -5.89
N SER A 488 4.54 -8.15 -5.32
CA SER A 488 4.79 -7.84 -3.90
C SER A 488 3.55 -7.67 -3.05
N GLY A 489 2.36 -7.94 -3.60
CA GLY A 489 1.07 -7.89 -2.91
C GLY A 489 0.33 -6.54 -2.98
N ASN A 490 0.93 -5.52 -3.61
CA ASN A 490 0.35 -4.18 -3.68
C ASN A 490 -0.92 -4.11 -4.55
N MET A 491 -1.02 -4.93 -5.60
CA MET A 491 -2.19 -4.99 -6.48
C MET A 491 -3.38 -5.66 -5.77
N GLU A 492 -3.13 -6.65 -4.93
CA GLU A 492 -4.12 -7.32 -4.09
C GLU A 492 -4.67 -6.36 -3.03
N ILE A 493 -3.81 -5.59 -2.37
CA ILE A 493 -4.26 -4.54 -1.43
C ILE A 493 -5.15 -3.51 -2.17
N GLN A 494 -4.77 -3.12 -3.38
CA GLN A 494 -5.59 -2.21 -4.19
C GLN A 494 -6.97 -2.83 -4.49
N GLU A 495 -7.00 -4.09 -4.89
CA GLU A 495 -8.23 -4.82 -5.16
C GLU A 495 -9.14 -4.93 -3.92
N MET A 496 -8.59 -5.28 -2.76
CA MET A 496 -9.37 -5.33 -1.51
C MET A 496 -9.94 -3.95 -1.12
N ASN A 497 -9.26 -2.87 -1.49
CA ASN A 497 -9.71 -1.50 -1.21
C ASN A 497 -10.71 -0.93 -2.22
N THR A 498 -10.65 -1.35 -3.48
CA THR A 498 -11.42 -0.70 -4.56
C THR A 498 -12.27 -1.66 -5.38
N GLY A 499 -12.23 -2.96 -5.09
CA GLY A 499 -12.87 -4.02 -5.87
C GLY A 499 -12.09 -4.43 -7.13
N VAL A 500 -11.06 -3.67 -7.51
CA VAL A 500 -10.17 -3.95 -8.65
C VAL A 500 -8.72 -3.56 -8.36
N PRO A 501 -7.74 -4.27 -8.95
CA PRO A 501 -6.33 -3.92 -8.85
C PRO A 501 -6.01 -2.68 -9.71
N GLY A 502 -5.00 -1.91 -9.28
CA GLY A 502 -4.47 -0.79 -10.06
C GLY A 502 -3.98 0.38 -9.23
N ASN A 503 -2.86 0.97 -9.67
CA ASN A 503 -2.23 2.11 -9.03
C ASN A 503 -2.44 3.42 -9.81
N LYS A 504 -3.06 4.42 -9.18
CA LYS A 504 -3.32 5.74 -9.77
C LYS A 504 -2.06 6.59 -9.97
N VAL A 505 -0.93 6.21 -9.38
CA VAL A 505 0.38 6.83 -9.63
C VAL A 505 0.82 6.60 -11.08
N MET A 506 0.40 5.48 -11.70
CA MET A 506 0.68 5.16 -13.10
C MET A 506 -0.25 5.94 -14.05
N LYS A 507 -0.10 7.26 -14.09
CA LYS A 507 -0.89 8.16 -14.93
C LYS A 507 -0.03 8.84 -15.98
N LYS A 508 -0.65 9.11 -17.13
CA LYS A 508 -0.10 10.02 -18.14
C LYS A 508 -0.78 11.37 -17.97
N LEU A 509 -0.02 12.45 -18.05
CA LEU A 509 -0.54 13.80 -17.97
C LEU A 509 -0.61 14.41 -19.37
N PRO A 510 -1.50 15.39 -19.61
CA PRO A 510 -1.56 16.07 -20.91
C PRO A 510 -0.24 16.69 -21.34
N LEU A 511 0.57 17.15 -20.37
CA LEU A 511 1.90 17.70 -20.57
C LEU A 511 2.93 16.75 -19.94
N SER A 512 3.76 16.12 -20.76
CA SER A 512 4.77 15.15 -20.30
C SER A 512 5.83 15.77 -19.36
N SER A 513 6.10 17.07 -19.48
CA SER A 513 7.01 17.80 -18.58
C SER A 513 6.57 17.80 -17.10
N LEU A 514 5.27 17.65 -16.86
CA LEU A 514 4.68 17.55 -15.53
C LEU A 514 4.69 16.12 -14.98
N GLU A 515 4.98 15.11 -15.81
CA GLU A 515 5.05 13.73 -15.36
C GLU A 515 6.24 13.54 -14.43
N LEU A 516 6.03 12.68 -13.43
CA LEU A 516 7.12 12.16 -12.60
C LEU A 516 7.82 11.00 -13.32
N SER A 517 9.05 10.74 -12.92
CA SER A 517 10.00 9.80 -13.50
C SER A 517 9.62 8.32 -13.38
N TYR A 518 8.40 8.00 -12.94
CA TYR A 518 7.94 6.61 -12.79
C TYR A 518 8.10 5.79 -14.08
N SER A 519 7.79 6.39 -15.24
CA SER A 519 7.87 5.69 -16.53
C SER A 519 9.32 5.34 -16.87
N GLU A 520 10.27 6.27 -16.64
CA GLU A 520 11.71 6.03 -16.82
C GLU A 520 12.23 4.98 -15.84
N ARG A 521 11.79 5.03 -14.57
CA ARG A 521 12.20 4.08 -13.51
C ARG A 521 11.71 2.66 -13.79
N ILE A 522 10.50 2.49 -14.32
CA ILE A 522 9.99 1.16 -14.72
C ILE A 522 10.64 0.70 -16.02
N GLY A 523 10.77 1.60 -17.00
CA GLY A 523 11.43 1.34 -18.28
C GLY A 523 10.67 0.44 -19.26
N ASP A 524 9.63 -0.28 -18.82
CA ASP A 524 8.80 -1.15 -19.65
C ASP A 524 7.33 -0.67 -19.71
N PRO A 525 6.82 -0.22 -20.88
CA PRO A 525 5.43 0.19 -21.06
C PRO A 525 4.38 -0.90 -20.80
N LYS A 526 4.72 -2.18 -21.01
CA LYS A 526 3.81 -3.30 -20.73
C LYS A 526 3.61 -3.45 -19.22
N ILE A 527 4.70 -3.41 -18.46
CA ILE A 527 4.67 -3.41 -16.99
C ILE A 527 3.90 -2.19 -16.48
N TRP A 528 4.17 -1.00 -17.01
CA TRP A 528 3.45 0.22 -16.67
C TRP A 528 1.92 0.04 -16.78
N ASN A 529 1.45 -0.44 -17.93
CA ASN A 529 0.02 -0.60 -18.18
C ASN A 529 -0.63 -1.66 -17.28
N MET A 530 0.08 -2.75 -17.01
CA MET A 530 -0.39 -3.80 -16.09
C MET A 530 -0.53 -3.29 -14.66
N VAL A 531 0.48 -2.59 -14.13
CA VAL A 531 0.46 -2.05 -12.75
C VAL A 531 -0.54 -0.90 -12.61
N LYS A 532 -0.75 -0.12 -13.68
CA LYS A 532 -1.86 0.84 -13.75
C LYS A 532 -3.20 0.15 -13.57
N GLY A 533 -3.35 -1.06 -14.13
CA GLY A 533 -4.52 -1.92 -13.99
C GLY A 533 -5.82 -1.20 -14.30
N TYR A 534 -6.81 -1.41 -13.45
CA TYR A 534 -8.15 -0.82 -13.56
C TYR A 534 -8.35 0.41 -12.68
N SER A 535 -7.26 1.07 -12.28
CA SER A 535 -7.32 2.28 -11.44
C SER A 535 -8.21 3.41 -12.00
N SER A 536 -8.48 3.39 -13.31
CA SER A 536 -9.36 4.34 -13.99
C SER A 536 -10.87 4.04 -13.88
N PHE A 537 -11.25 2.87 -13.35
CA PHE A 537 -12.64 2.44 -13.14
C PHE A 537 -13.23 2.97 -11.83
N VAL A 538 -12.37 3.40 -10.90
CA VAL A 538 -12.69 3.73 -9.50
C VAL A 538 -12.32 5.14 -9.10
#